data_AF-A0A7V4XHG8-F1
#
_entry.id   AF-A0A7V4XHG8-F1
#
_cell.length_a   1.000
_cell.length_b   1.000
_cell.length_c   1.000
_cell.angle_alpha   90.00
_cell.angle_beta   90.00
_cell.angle_gamma   90.00
#
_symmetry.space_group_name_H-M   'P 1'
#
loop_
_entity.id
_entity.type
_entity.pdbx_description
1 polymer ?
#
loop_
_entity_poly.entity_id
_entity_poly.type
_entity_poly.pdbx_seq_one_letter_code
_entity_poly.pdbx_strand_id
1 'polypeptide(L)'
;MSKLTEGVAGFCEKHSTLYKCVLLAENAVKKPVFRCQNCGQCVLSYNAFTCCMRCPKQIRNGPCGGTRPDGHCEVYPERHCIWWLINERAKKLGRQQKLKKYHIPVDRRFEDTSAWLNMMAGKIEGWSWGKDLKEEEKETTVKH
;
A
#
# COMPACT_ATOMS: atom_id res chain seq x y z
N MET A 1 13.28 9.81 6.97
CA MET A 1 12.70 10.91 6.16
C MET A 1 13.32 12.22 6.66
N SER A 2 13.12 13.36 5.97
CA SER A 2 13.77 14.63 6.34
C SER A 2 12.98 15.40 7.41
N LYS A 3 13.64 16.18 8.28
CA LYS A 3 12.95 17.06 9.25
C LYS A 3 11.95 18.03 8.61
N LEU A 4 12.16 18.37 7.34
CA LEU A 4 11.26 19.24 6.56
C LEU A 4 9.88 18.60 6.35
N THR A 5 9.83 17.32 5.97
CA THR A 5 8.56 16.62 5.71
C THR A 5 7.76 16.42 6.99
N GLU A 6 8.45 16.18 8.11
CA GLU A 6 7.82 16.08 9.44
C GLU A 6 7.24 17.44 9.86
N GLY A 7 7.96 18.54 9.61
CA GLY A 7 7.47 19.89 9.87
C GLY A 7 6.22 20.25 9.06
N VAL A 8 6.18 19.91 7.77
CA VAL A 8 5.00 20.10 6.91
C VAL A 8 3.81 19.29 7.41
N ALA A 9 4.02 18.02 7.77
CA ALA A 9 2.96 17.18 8.31
C ALA A 9 2.42 17.75 9.63
N GLY A 10 3.30 18.15 10.54
CA GLY A 10 2.91 18.76 11.81
C GLY A 10 2.14 20.07 11.66
N PHE A 11 2.48 20.88 10.65
CA PHE A 11 1.72 22.08 10.31
C PHE A 11 0.31 21.73 9.80
N CYS A 12 0.21 20.82 8.84
CA CYS A 12 -1.08 20.37 8.31
C CYS A 12 -1.97 19.72 9.38
N GLU A 13 -1.39 18.96 10.31
CA GLU A 13 -2.12 18.33 11.42
C GLU A 13 -2.70 19.35 12.41
N LYS A 14 -2.02 20.49 12.63
CA LYS A 14 -2.53 21.59 13.47
C LYS A 14 -3.67 22.37 12.82
N HIS A 15 -3.74 22.39 11.48
CA HIS A 15 -4.74 23.14 10.74
C HIS A 15 -5.80 22.22 10.14
N SER A 16 -6.93 22.06 10.84
CA SER A 16 -8.01 21.13 10.48
C SER A 16 -8.57 21.30 9.06
N THR A 17 -8.67 22.53 8.55
CA THR A 17 -9.11 22.80 7.18
C THR A 17 -8.09 22.28 6.15
N LEU A 18 -6.80 22.55 6.36
CA LEU A 18 -5.75 22.07 5.46
C LEU A 18 -5.67 20.55 5.45
N TYR A 19 -5.75 19.91 6.62
CA TYR A 19 -5.81 18.46 6.73
C TYR A 19 -6.95 17.86 5.89
N LYS A 20 -8.15 18.45 5.99
CA LYS A 20 -9.33 18.02 5.21
C LYS A 20 -9.12 18.20 3.72
N CYS A 21 -8.53 19.32 3.28
CA CYS A 21 -8.20 19.56 1.88
C CYS A 21 -7.22 18.51 1.33
N VAL A 22 -6.16 18.19 2.08
CA VAL A 22 -5.19 17.15 1.68
C VAL A 22 -5.85 15.78 1.60
N LEU A 23 -6.68 15.42 2.59
CA LEU A 23 -7.41 14.16 2.58
C LEU A 23 -8.41 14.08 1.42
N LEU A 24 -9.10 15.17 1.11
CA LEU A 24 -10.00 15.25 -0.06
C LEU A 24 -9.23 15.07 -1.37
N ALA A 25 -8.11 15.77 -1.54
CA ALA A 25 -7.27 15.64 -2.72
C ALA A 25 -6.71 14.22 -2.86
N GLU A 26 -6.24 13.62 -1.77
CA GLU A 26 -5.79 12.23 -1.74
C GLU A 26 -6.91 11.27 -2.17
N ASN A 27 -8.10 11.43 -1.61
CA ASN A 27 -9.25 10.58 -1.92
C ASN A 27 -9.74 10.78 -3.36
N ALA A 28 -9.75 12.01 -3.86
CA ALA A 28 -10.15 12.36 -5.22
C ALA A 28 -9.24 11.71 -6.28
N VAL A 29 -7.98 11.42 -5.94
CA VAL A 29 -7.07 10.68 -6.83
C VAL A 29 -7.12 9.18 -6.55
N LYS A 30 -6.94 8.76 -5.29
CA LYS A 30 -6.70 7.34 -4.96
C LYS A 30 -7.96 6.47 -5.05
N LYS A 31 -9.15 7.01 -4.74
CA LYS A 31 -10.40 6.25 -4.85
C LYS A 31 -10.76 5.91 -6.30
N PRO A 32 -10.83 6.86 -7.25
CA PRO A 32 -11.19 6.51 -8.63
C PRO A 32 -10.11 5.70 -9.33
N VAL A 33 -8.82 6.04 -9.16
CA VAL A 33 -7.73 5.40 -9.92
C VAL A 33 -7.41 4.00 -9.40
N PHE A 34 -7.39 3.80 -8.08
CA PHE A 34 -6.92 2.55 -7.46
C PHE A 34 -7.99 1.81 -6.64
N ARG A 35 -9.21 2.35 -6.56
CA ARG A 35 -10.28 1.85 -5.67
C ARG A 35 -9.82 1.75 -4.21
N CYS A 36 -9.10 2.79 -3.76
CA CYS A 36 -8.59 2.92 -2.39
C CYS A 36 -9.70 2.77 -1.34
N GLN A 37 -9.39 2.11 -0.23
CA GLN A 37 -10.29 1.90 0.92
C GLN A 37 -9.84 2.68 2.17
N ASN A 38 -9.05 3.75 1.99
CA ASN A 38 -8.71 4.71 3.05
C ASN A 38 -8.15 4.13 4.36
N CYS A 39 -7.28 3.12 4.30
CA CYS A 39 -6.68 2.55 5.50
C CYS A 39 -5.63 3.43 6.21
N GLY A 40 -5.34 4.63 5.68
CA GLY A 40 -4.32 5.55 6.20
C GLY A 40 -2.87 5.06 6.16
N GLN A 41 -2.62 3.83 5.71
CA GLN A 41 -1.30 3.20 5.70
C GLN A 41 -1.01 2.55 4.34
N CYS A 42 -0.84 3.39 3.33
CA CYS A 42 -0.83 3.00 1.92
C CYS A 42 0.41 2.18 1.54
N VAL A 43 0.19 0.99 0.96
CA VAL A 43 1.25 0.08 0.42
C VAL A 43 1.09 -0.15 -1.08
N LEU A 44 0.47 0.80 -1.78
CA LEU A 44 0.07 0.67 -3.18
C LEU A 44 1.26 0.45 -4.13
N SER A 45 2.41 1.04 -3.80
CA SER A 45 3.66 0.89 -4.55
C SER A 45 4.21 -0.55 -4.49
N TYR A 46 3.94 -1.30 -3.44
CA TYR A 46 4.36 -2.71 -3.34
C TYR A 46 3.38 -3.63 -4.05
N ASN A 47 2.08 -3.39 -3.88
CA ASN A 47 1.00 -4.23 -4.40
C ASN A 47 0.62 -3.95 -5.86
N ALA A 48 1.61 -3.66 -6.71
CA ALA A 48 1.44 -3.44 -8.15
C ALA A 48 0.32 -2.44 -8.50
N PHE A 49 0.19 -1.38 -7.71
CA PHE A 49 -0.87 -0.37 -7.85
C PHE A 49 -2.31 -0.92 -7.72
N THR A 50 -2.48 -1.95 -6.91
CA THR A 50 -3.80 -2.50 -6.56
C THR A 50 -4.01 -2.42 -5.05
N CYS A 51 -5.10 -1.79 -4.61
CA CYS A 51 -5.40 -1.66 -3.19
C CYS A 51 -5.78 -3.02 -2.57
N CYS A 52 -4.90 -3.57 -1.71
CA CYS A 52 -5.11 -4.85 -1.02
C CYS A 52 -6.28 -4.82 -0.03
N MET A 53 -6.64 -3.64 0.47
CA MET A 53 -7.77 -3.44 1.39
C MET A 53 -9.13 -3.70 0.74
N ARG A 54 -9.20 -3.88 -0.58
CA ARG A 54 -10.41 -4.36 -1.28
C ARG A 54 -10.71 -5.84 -0.98
N CYS A 55 -9.74 -6.57 -0.42
CA CYS A 55 -9.94 -7.93 0.04
C CYS A 55 -10.92 -7.92 1.24
N PRO A 56 -11.92 -8.82 1.30
CA PRO A 56 -12.81 -8.93 2.47
C PRO A 56 -12.07 -9.07 3.79
N LYS A 57 -10.94 -9.80 3.76
CA LYS A 57 -10.12 -10.05 4.93
C LYS A 57 -9.20 -8.88 5.30
N GLN A 58 -9.14 -7.84 4.46
CA GLN A 58 -8.34 -6.63 4.67
C GLN A 58 -6.87 -6.89 5.05
N ILE A 59 -6.30 -7.97 4.51
CA ILE A 59 -4.91 -8.38 4.77
C ILE A 59 -3.90 -7.60 3.91
N ARG A 60 -2.80 -7.15 4.54
CA ARG A 60 -1.71 -6.43 3.88
C ARG A 60 -0.62 -7.32 3.29
N ASN A 61 -0.51 -8.56 3.78
CA ASN A 61 0.39 -9.58 3.26
C ASN A 61 -0.46 -10.77 2.84
N GLY A 62 -0.41 -11.13 1.57
CA GLY A 62 -1.13 -12.28 1.05
C GLY A 62 -0.29 -13.10 0.09
N PRO A 63 -0.90 -14.10 -0.57
CA PRO A 63 -2.32 -14.46 -0.48
C PRO A 63 -2.72 -15.09 0.87
N CYS A 64 -4.01 -15.03 1.21
CA CYS A 64 -4.56 -15.62 2.46
C CYS A 64 -4.77 -17.15 2.42
N GLY A 65 -4.27 -17.85 1.40
CA GLY A 65 -4.63 -19.26 1.12
C GLY A 65 -6.03 -19.47 0.52
N GLY A 66 -6.97 -18.55 0.76
CA GLY A 66 -8.36 -18.60 0.27
C GLY A 66 -8.59 -18.22 -1.19
N THR A 67 -7.61 -18.45 -2.07
CA THR A 67 -7.78 -18.24 -3.51
C THR A 67 -8.18 -19.56 -4.14
N ARG A 68 -9.33 -19.60 -4.82
CA ARG A 68 -9.83 -20.79 -5.51
C ARG A 68 -8.92 -21.14 -6.70
N PRO A 69 -8.92 -22.40 -7.17
CA PRO A 69 -8.08 -22.83 -8.29
C PRO A 69 -8.27 -22.02 -9.59
N ASP A 70 -9.47 -21.47 -9.77
CA ASP A 70 -9.86 -20.59 -10.89
C ASP A 70 -9.49 -19.10 -10.68
N GLY A 71 -8.81 -18.76 -9.57
CA GLY A 71 -8.40 -17.40 -9.23
C GLY A 71 -9.46 -16.56 -8.52
N HIS A 72 -10.64 -17.11 -8.20
CA HIS A 72 -11.70 -16.41 -7.46
C HIS A 72 -11.46 -16.38 -5.95
N CYS A 73 -12.13 -15.47 -5.25
CA CYS A 73 -12.05 -15.37 -3.80
C CYS A 73 -12.89 -16.46 -3.11
N GLU A 74 -12.43 -17.00 -1.98
CA GLU A 74 -13.24 -17.95 -1.19
C GLU A 74 -14.55 -17.31 -0.68
N VAL A 75 -14.48 -16.06 -0.22
CA VAL A 75 -15.58 -15.32 0.42
C VAL A 75 -16.58 -14.81 -0.62
N TYR A 76 -16.07 -14.43 -1.79
CA TYR A 76 -16.84 -13.85 -2.89
C TYR A 76 -16.51 -14.61 -4.18
N PRO A 77 -17.18 -15.76 -4.43
CA PRO A 77 -16.90 -16.60 -5.59
C PRO A 77 -17.11 -15.90 -6.93
N GLU A 78 -17.96 -14.86 -6.96
CA GLU A 78 -18.31 -14.09 -8.14
C GLU A 78 -17.22 -13.12 -8.63
N ARG A 79 -16.15 -12.92 -7.85
CA ARG A 79 -15.06 -11.99 -8.19
C ARG A 79 -13.67 -12.56 -7.97
N HIS A 80 -12.73 -12.14 -8.82
CA HIS A 80 -11.32 -12.51 -8.69
C HIS A 80 -10.75 -12.08 -7.33
N CYS A 81 -9.90 -12.93 -6.76
CA CYS A 81 -9.16 -12.63 -5.55
C CYS A 81 -8.26 -11.40 -5.78
N ILE A 82 -8.28 -10.44 -4.85
CA ILE A 82 -7.46 -9.23 -4.96
C ILE A 82 -5.97 -9.57 -4.96
N TRP A 83 -5.53 -10.57 -4.20
CA TRP A 83 -4.14 -11.01 -4.18
C TRP A 83 -3.74 -11.77 -5.45
N TRP A 84 -4.68 -12.48 -6.08
CA TRP A 84 -4.47 -13.04 -7.42
C TRP A 84 -4.26 -11.93 -8.44
N LEU A 85 -5.10 -10.89 -8.44
CA LEU A 85 -4.96 -9.71 -9.30
C LEU A 85 -3.65 -8.94 -9.06
N ILE A 86 -3.25 -8.75 -7.79
CA ILE A 86 -1.96 -8.14 -7.42
C ILE A 86 -0.81 -8.93 -8.04
N ASN A 87 -0.82 -10.27 -7.90
CA ASN A 87 0.24 -11.13 -8.42
C ASN A 87 0.30 -11.09 -9.96
N GLU A 88 -0.84 -11.22 -10.64
CA GLU A 88 -0.92 -11.14 -12.10
C GLU A 88 -0.44 -9.78 -12.63
N ARG A 89 -0.80 -8.69 -11.95
CA ARG A 89 -0.32 -7.35 -12.31
C ARG A 89 1.17 -7.17 -12.00
N ALA A 90 1.66 -7.72 -10.89
CA ALA A 90 3.08 -7.67 -10.53
C ALA A 90 3.95 -8.43 -11.55
N LYS A 91 3.49 -9.59 -12.03
CA LYS A 91 4.13 -10.33 -13.13
C LYS A 91 4.25 -9.46 -14.39
N LYS A 92 3.14 -8.86 -14.83
CA LYS A 92 3.10 -7.98 -16.00
C LYS A 92 4.01 -6.76 -15.88
N LEU A 93 4.21 -6.26 -14.67
CA LEU A 93 5.08 -5.11 -14.38
C LEU A 93 6.52 -5.49 -14.04
N GLY A 94 6.87 -6.78 -13.95
CA GLY A 94 8.18 -7.24 -13.49
C GLY A 94 8.52 -6.86 -12.04
N ARG A 95 7.50 -6.73 -11.17
CA ARG A 95 7.63 -6.24 -9.77
C ARG A 95 7.30 -7.28 -8.71
N GLN A 96 7.34 -8.57 -9.04
CA GLN A 96 6.94 -9.66 -8.14
C GLN A 96 7.76 -9.69 -6.85
N GLN A 97 9.04 -9.32 -6.92
CA GLN A 97 9.91 -9.27 -5.74
C GLN A 97 9.41 -8.27 -4.68
N LYS A 98 8.79 -7.16 -5.10
CA LYS A 98 8.20 -6.19 -4.17
C LYS A 98 7.07 -6.77 -3.32
N LEU A 99 6.43 -7.85 -3.77
CA LEU A 99 5.39 -8.55 -3.00
C LEU A 99 5.96 -9.38 -1.85
N LYS A 100 7.27 -9.68 -1.85
CA LYS A 100 7.94 -10.40 -0.76
C LYS A 100 8.18 -9.52 0.46
N LYS A 101 8.09 -8.19 0.30
CA LYS A 101 8.24 -7.27 1.42
C LYS A 101 7.12 -7.49 2.42
N TYR A 102 7.51 -7.81 3.65
CA TYR A 102 6.57 -7.92 4.76
C TYR A 102 6.12 -6.53 5.21
N HIS A 103 4.81 -6.33 5.31
CA HIS A 103 4.21 -5.13 5.86
C HIS A 103 3.55 -5.43 7.21
N ILE A 104 3.67 -4.52 8.17
CA ILE A 104 2.94 -4.63 9.44
C ILE A 104 1.41 -4.76 9.19
N PRO A 105 0.62 -5.43 10.05
CA PRO A 105 -0.84 -5.46 9.94
C PRO A 105 -1.46 -4.06 10.07
N VAL A 106 -2.61 -3.83 9.42
CA VAL A 106 -3.26 -2.50 9.41
C VAL A 106 -3.63 -2.06 10.82
N ASP A 107 -3.28 -0.82 11.17
CA ASP A 107 -3.68 -0.17 12.40
C ASP A 107 -4.92 0.69 12.11
N ARG A 108 -6.04 0.30 12.72
CA ARG A 108 -7.36 0.90 12.52
C ARG A 108 -7.46 2.33 13.01
N ARG A 109 -6.53 2.78 13.87
CA ARG A 109 -6.47 4.18 14.31
C ARG A 109 -6.17 5.15 13.17
N PHE A 110 -5.64 4.66 12.06
CA PHE A 110 -5.37 5.44 10.84
C PHE A 110 -6.49 5.33 9.80
N GLU A 111 -7.58 4.61 10.07
CA GLU A 111 -8.69 4.53 9.12
C GLU A 111 -9.28 5.92 8.84
N ASP A 112 -9.56 6.22 7.57
CA ASP A 112 -9.98 7.53 7.08
C ASP A 112 -9.03 8.71 7.33
N THR A 113 -7.75 8.42 7.66
CA THR A 113 -6.69 9.43 7.72
C THR A 113 -5.88 9.50 6.42
N SER A 114 -5.19 10.62 6.19
CA SER A 114 -4.35 10.79 5.00
C SER A 114 -3.09 9.93 5.10
N ALA A 115 -2.92 9.00 4.16
CA ALA A 115 -1.71 8.18 4.12
C ALA A 115 -0.47 9.01 3.76
N TRP A 116 -0.62 10.11 3.01
CA TRP A 116 0.49 11.01 2.72
C TRP A 116 0.95 11.77 3.97
N LEU A 117 0.03 12.31 4.76
CA LEU A 117 0.38 13.01 6.02
C LEU A 117 0.97 12.04 7.03
N ASN A 118 0.40 10.83 7.19
CA ASN A 118 0.95 9.81 8.06
C ASN A 118 2.37 9.40 7.64
N MET A 119 2.62 9.30 6.33
CA MET A 119 3.95 9.01 5.80
C MET A 119 4.92 10.16 6.11
N MET A 120 4.55 11.40 5.80
CA MET A 120 5.39 12.57 6.04
C MET A 120 5.68 12.80 7.52
N ALA A 121 4.74 12.47 8.41
CA ALA A 121 4.89 12.50 9.86
C ALA A 121 5.72 11.33 10.43
N GLY A 122 6.18 10.39 9.61
CA GLY A 122 6.94 9.23 10.08
C GLY A 122 6.12 8.17 10.80
N LYS A 123 4.78 8.27 10.78
CA LYS A 123 3.87 7.31 11.43
C LYS A 123 3.75 5.99 10.68
N ILE A 124 4.05 6.00 9.39
CA ILE A 124 4.09 4.80 8.54
C ILE A 124 5.40 4.76 7.74
N GLU A 125 5.74 3.57 7.26
CA GLU A 125 6.92 3.38 6.42
C GLU A 125 6.84 4.23 5.15
N GLY A 126 7.92 4.96 4.87
CA GLY A 126 8.04 5.83 3.71
C GLY A 126 8.17 5.08 2.39
N TRP A 127 7.93 5.80 1.30
CA TRP A 127 8.18 5.31 -0.06
C TRP A 127 9.68 4.98 -0.23
N SER A 128 10.01 3.70 -0.46
CA SER A 128 11.36 3.27 -0.81
C SER A 128 11.67 3.67 -2.25
N TRP A 129 12.44 4.75 -2.43
CA TRP A 129 13.02 5.12 -3.71
C TRP A 129 14.41 4.48 -3.81
N GLY A 130 14.56 3.48 -4.68
CA GLY A 130 15.85 2.92 -5.08
C GLY A 130 16.65 2.12 -4.04
N LYS A 131 16.19 1.98 -2.78
CA LYS A 131 16.87 1.12 -1.79
C LYS A 131 16.57 -0.36 -2.01
N ASP A 132 15.32 -0.70 -2.36
CA ASP A 132 14.91 -2.10 -2.59
C ASP A 132 15.69 -2.74 -3.76
N LEU A 133 16.04 -1.97 -4.80
CA LEU A 133 16.82 -2.45 -5.95
C LEU A 133 18.28 -2.78 -5.58
N LYS A 134 18.89 -2.02 -4.66
CA LYS A 134 20.27 -2.25 -4.23
C LYS A 134 20.40 -3.45 -3.28
N GLU A 135 19.35 -3.75 -2.53
CA GLU A 135 19.27 -5.01 -1.76
C GLU A 135 19.06 -6.21 -2.68
N GLU A 136 18.19 -6.09 -3.70
CA GLU A 136 18.02 -7.12 -4.74
C GLU A 136 19.33 -7.42 -5.50
N GLU A 137 20.07 -6.39 -5.91
CA GLU A 137 21.35 -6.56 -6.62
C GLU A 137 22.34 -7.34 -5.75
N LYS A 138 22.48 -6.97 -4.47
CA LYS A 138 23.34 -7.65 -3.48
C LYS A 138 22.92 -9.09 -3.21
N GLU A 139 21.63 -9.39 -3.08
CA GLU A 139 21.15 -10.75 -2.84
C GLU A 139 21.36 -11.67 -4.05
N THR A 140 21.41 -11.10 -5.25
CA THR A 140 21.66 -11.84 -6.51
C THR A 140 23.15 -12.05 -6.74
N THR A 141 24.01 -11.11 -6.32
CA THR A 141 25.48 -11.25 -6.43
C THR A 141 26.08 -12.23 -5.43
N VAL A 142 25.42 -12.46 -4.28
CA VAL A 142 25.88 -13.40 -3.24
C VAL A 142 25.52 -14.86 -3.55
N LYS A 143 24.64 -15.10 -4.53
CA LYS A 143 24.21 -16.46 -4.94
C LYS A 143 24.98 -17.04 -6.14
N HIS A 144 26.13 -16.48 -6.50
CA HIS A 144 27.05 -17.03 -7.50
C HIS A 144 28.40 -17.34 -6.86
#